data_AF-E7PJE7-F1
#
_entry.id   AF-E7PJE7-F1
#
_cell.length_a   1.000
_cell.length_b   1.000
_cell.length_c   1.000
_cell.angle_alpha   90.00
_cell.angle_beta   90.00
_cell.angle_gamma   90.00
#
_symmetry.space_group_name_H-M   'P 1'
#
loop_
_entity.id
_entity.type
_entity.pdbx_description
1 polymer ?
#
loop_
_entity_poly.entity_id
_entity_poly.type
_entity_poly.pdbx_seq_one_letter_code
_entity_poly.pdbx_strand_id
1 'polypeptide(L)'
;MKSMIWVDLLPTNDTIAKMNADELDAVIRATDDYMHTLAHGISGIGNLLACAADNENSGLSPEAVVKVGWMLESLGGLIGTLSDASCSATVEVCNRTLEASKAMRKTGAK
;
A
#
# COMPACT_ATOMS: atom_id res chain seq x y z
N MET A 1 21.05 -15.42 -5.44
CA MET A 1 19.59 -15.45 -5.21
C MET A 1 19.19 -14.03 -4.86
N LYS A 2 18.29 -13.37 -5.61
CA LYS A 2 17.87 -11.99 -5.32
C LYS A 2 17.06 -12.03 -4.01
N SER A 3 17.42 -11.22 -3.02
CA SER A 3 16.58 -11.07 -1.82
C SER A 3 15.26 -10.45 -2.27
N MET A 4 14.15 -11.16 -2.07
CA MET A 4 12.83 -10.56 -2.28
C MET A 4 12.60 -9.55 -1.16
N ILE A 5 12.28 -8.32 -1.54
CA ILE A 5 11.75 -7.31 -0.62
C ILE A 5 10.23 -7.27 -0.75
N TRP A 6 9.54 -6.69 0.22
CA TRP A 6 8.06 -6.61 0.23
C TRP A 6 7.48 -6.01 -1.06
N VAL A 7 8.22 -5.09 -1.69
CA VAL A 7 7.88 -4.50 -2.99
C VAL A 7 7.76 -5.56 -4.10
N ASP A 8 8.60 -6.59 -4.08
CA ASP A 8 8.58 -7.67 -5.09
C ASP A 8 7.37 -8.62 -4.90
N LEU A 9 6.60 -8.51 -3.80
CA LEU A 9 5.44 -9.37 -3.51
C LEU A 9 4.11 -8.76 -3.96
N LEU A 10 4.09 -7.47 -4.31
CA LEU A 10 2.86 -6.79 -4.73
C LEU A 10 2.62 -6.94 -6.24
N PRO A 11 1.34 -6.93 -6.68
CA PRO A 11 1.00 -7.02 -8.10
C PRO A 11 1.65 -5.90 -8.90
N THR A 12 2.37 -6.26 -9.97
CA THR A 12 2.90 -5.29 -10.92
C THR A 12 1.80 -4.79 -11.86
N ASN A 13 2.02 -3.67 -12.55
CA ASN A 13 1.09 -3.16 -13.56
C ASN A 13 0.74 -4.21 -14.64
N ASP A 14 1.73 -5.01 -15.07
CA ASP A 14 1.52 -6.11 -16.03
C ASP A 14 0.62 -7.22 -15.48
N THR A 15 0.64 -7.42 -14.16
CA THR A 15 -0.21 -8.39 -13.47
C THR A 15 -1.62 -7.82 -13.32
N ILE A 16 -1.73 -6.57 -12.88
CA ILE A 16 -3.00 -5.84 -12.69
C ILE A 16 -3.80 -5.78 -14.00
N ALA A 17 -3.16 -5.52 -15.13
CA ALA A 17 -3.82 -5.47 -16.44
C ALA A 17 -4.52 -6.80 -16.82
N LYS A 18 -4.06 -7.93 -16.28
CA LYS A 18 -4.58 -9.27 -16.56
C LYS A 18 -5.63 -9.74 -15.56
N MET A 19 -5.79 -9.04 -14.43
CA MET A 19 -6.74 -9.40 -13.39
C MET A 19 -8.18 -9.22 -13.86
N ASN A 20 -9.08 -10.09 -13.40
CA ASN A 20 -10.51 -9.95 -13.57
C ASN A 20 -11.09 -8.87 -12.63
N ALA A 21 -12.38 -8.56 -12.75
CA ALA A 21 -13.01 -7.48 -11.98
C ALA A 21 -13.00 -7.75 -10.46
N ASP A 22 -13.25 -8.98 -10.03
CA ASP A 22 -13.27 -9.36 -8.61
C ASP A 22 -11.87 -9.31 -8.01
N GLU A 23 -10.86 -9.73 -8.78
CA GLU A 23 -9.46 -9.62 -8.38
C GLU A 23 -9.01 -8.17 -8.21
N LEU A 24 -9.43 -7.27 -9.12
CA LEU A 24 -9.14 -5.84 -9.01
C LEU A 24 -9.81 -5.22 -7.78
N ASP A 25 -11.09 -5.54 -7.51
CA ASP A 25 -11.80 -5.09 -6.30
C ASP A 25 -11.09 -5.59 -5.03
N ALA A 26 -10.70 -6.87 -5.02
CA ALA A 26 -9.98 -7.47 -3.90
C ALA A 26 -8.63 -6.77 -3.64
N VAL A 27 -7.87 -6.43 -4.69
CA VAL A 27 -6.62 -5.66 -4.54
C VAL A 27 -6.88 -4.29 -3.94
N ILE A 28 -7.86 -3.53 -4.48
CA ILE A 28 -8.17 -2.18 -4.00
C ILE A 28 -8.53 -2.23 -2.51
N ARG A 29 -9.41 -3.15 -2.11
CA ARG A 29 -9.88 -3.25 -0.71
C ARG A 29 -8.78 -3.72 0.22
N ALA A 30 -8.03 -4.76 -0.16
CA ALA A 30 -6.93 -5.26 0.65
C ALA A 30 -5.85 -4.20 0.86
N THR A 31 -5.47 -3.48 -0.21
CA THR A 31 -4.46 -2.41 -0.09
C THR A 31 -4.92 -1.29 0.83
N ASP A 32 -6.18 -0.85 0.75
CA ASP A 32 -6.76 0.15 1.65
C ASP A 32 -6.75 -0.30 3.13
N ASP A 33 -7.25 -1.51 3.40
CA ASP A 33 -7.30 -2.09 4.75
C ASP A 33 -5.89 -2.23 5.36
N TYR A 34 -4.93 -2.71 4.58
CA TYR A 34 -3.55 -2.86 5.03
C TYR A 34 -2.86 -1.52 5.25
N MET A 35 -3.05 -0.54 4.35
CA MET A 35 -2.50 0.80 4.53
C MET A 35 -3.03 1.45 5.82
N HIS A 36 -4.33 1.31 6.10
CA HIS A 36 -4.93 1.84 7.32
C HIS A 36 -4.38 1.16 8.57
N THR A 37 -4.28 -0.18 8.55
CA THR A 37 -3.72 -0.96 9.65
C THR A 37 -2.26 -0.59 9.93
N LEU A 38 -1.45 -0.45 8.87
CA LEU A 38 -0.04 -0.05 8.99
C LEU A 38 0.09 1.39 9.51
N ALA A 39 -0.76 2.32 9.06
CA ALA A 39 -0.77 3.69 9.54
C ALA A 39 -1.08 3.77 11.05
N HIS A 40 -2.05 3.00 11.54
CA HIS A 40 -2.33 2.88 12.98
C HIS A 40 -1.16 2.27 13.75
N GLY A 41 -0.54 1.23 13.20
CA GLY A 41 0.67 0.63 13.78
C GLY A 41 1.80 1.64 13.93
N ILE A 42 2.08 2.42 12.88
CA ILE A 42 3.09 3.50 12.89
C ILE A 42 2.74 4.56 13.94
N SER A 43 1.47 4.96 14.03
CA SER A 43 1.01 5.89 15.06
C SER A 43 1.26 5.35 16.48
N GLY A 44 0.93 4.08 16.73
CA GLY A 44 1.22 3.41 17.99
C GLY A 44 2.72 3.37 18.31
N ILE A 45 3.57 3.07 17.32
CA ILE A 45 5.03 3.13 17.48
C ILE A 45 5.47 4.55 17.84
N GLY A 46 4.95 5.57 17.15
CA GLY A 46 5.25 6.98 17.45
C GLY A 46 4.89 7.36 18.90
N ASN A 47 3.74 6.90 19.39
CA ASN A 47 3.34 7.11 20.78
C ASN A 47 4.31 6.43 21.76
N LEU A 48 4.71 5.18 21.49
CA LEU A 48 5.68 4.47 22.31
C LEU A 48 7.05 5.16 22.33
N LEU A 49 7.50 5.70 21.18
CA LEU A 49 8.74 6.49 21.10
C LEU A 49 8.64 7.76 21.94
N ALA A 50 7.52 8.47 21.90
CA ALA A 50 7.29 9.65 22.71
C ALA A 50 7.32 9.31 24.20
N CYS A 51 6.60 8.27 24.63
CA CYS A 51 6.63 7.81 26.03
C CYS A 51 8.04 7.38 26.48
N ALA A 52 8.81 6.73 25.60
CA ALA A 52 10.18 6.32 25.92
C ALA A 52 11.15 7.52 26.00
N ALA A 53 10.92 8.58 25.22
CA ALA A 53 11.71 9.80 25.26
C ALA A 53 11.36 10.69 26.48
N ASP A 54 10.10 10.69 26.90
CA ASP A 54 9.60 11.44 28.06
C ASP A 54 9.88 10.76 29.41
N ASN A 55 10.34 9.51 29.40
CA ASN A 55 10.66 8.76 30.61
C ASN A 55 12.03 9.17 31.19
N GLU A 56 12.01 9.80 32.36
CA GLU A 56 13.20 10.32 33.06
C GLU A 56 14.17 9.24 33.59
N ASN A 57 13.71 7.99 33.73
CA ASN A 57 14.47 6.92 34.36
C ASN A 57 15.01 5.88 33.37
N SER A 58 14.43 5.79 32.18
CA SER A 58 14.80 4.81 31.16
C SER A 58 14.28 5.21 29.79
N GLY A 59 15.15 5.23 28.79
CA GLY A 59 14.78 5.47 27.40
C GLY A 59 15.23 4.35 26.46
N LEU A 60 15.09 4.58 25.16
CA LEU A 60 15.64 3.68 24.15
C LEU A 60 17.15 3.81 24.07
N SER A 61 17.84 2.68 23.95
CA SER A 61 19.27 2.70 23.62
C SER A 61 19.48 3.30 22.22
N PRO A 62 20.66 3.90 21.94
CA PRO A 62 20.96 4.42 20.60
C PRO A 62 20.79 3.38 19.50
N GLU A 63 21.15 2.12 19.77
CA GLU A 63 20.94 1.01 18.83
C GLU A 63 19.46 0.73 18.57
N ALA A 64 18.62 0.78 19.60
CA ALA A 64 17.18 0.60 19.45
C ALA A 64 16.56 1.74 18.62
N VAL A 65 16.99 2.98 18.83
CA VAL A 65 16.56 4.15 18.02
C VAL A 65 16.89 3.93 16.55
N VAL A 66 18.12 3.51 16.24
CA VAL A 66 18.54 3.23 14.85
C VAL A 66 17.67 2.13 14.22
N LYS A 67 17.42 1.04 14.95
CA LYS A 67 16.56 -0.07 14.46
C LYS A 67 15.13 0.39 14.19
N VAL A 68 14.55 1.21 15.06
CA VAL A 68 13.22 1.79 14.83
C VAL A 68 13.22 2.71 13.61
N GLY A 69 14.27 3.52 13.42
CA GLY A 69 14.41 4.36 12.22
C GLY A 69 14.36 3.55 10.91
N TRP A 70 15.19 2.51 10.79
CA TRP A 70 15.18 1.64 9.61
C TRP A 70 13.85 0.89 9.41
N MET A 71 13.21 0.49 10.51
CA MET A 71 11.88 -0.12 10.46
C MET A 71 10.84 0.86 9.90
N LEU A 72 10.81 2.11 10.39
CA LEU A 72 9.88 3.13 9.93
C LEU A 72 10.09 3.48 8.46
N GLU A 73 11.34 3.56 8.00
CA GLU A 73 11.66 3.75 6.58
C GLU A 73 11.11 2.59 5.73
N SER A 74 11.35 1.34 6.16
CA SER A 74 10.85 0.15 5.47
C SER A 74 9.32 0.12 5.41
N LEU A 75 8.64 0.52 6.49
CA LEU A 75 7.18 0.62 6.55
C LEU A 75 6.65 1.73 5.62
N GLY A 76 7.33 2.87 5.56
CA GLY A 76 7.00 3.95 4.62
C GLY A 76 7.09 3.49 3.17
N GLY A 77 8.16 2.77 2.80
CA GLY A 77 8.30 2.18 1.47
C GLY A 77 7.21 1.16 1.14
N LEU A 78 6.82 0.34 2.11
CA LEU A 78 5.71 -0.62 1.96
C LEU A 78 4.37 0.09 1.72
N ILE A 79 4.03 1.10 2.53
CA ILE A 79 2.80 1.89 2.35
C ILE A 79 2.78 2.56 0.97
N GLY A 80 3.90 3.16 0.54
CA GLY A 80 4.01 3.74 -0.80
C GLY A 80 3.71 2.73 -1.90
N THR A 81 4.28 1.52 -1.80
CA THR A 81 4.06 0.48 -2.80
C THR A 81 2.62 -0.06 -2.79
N LEU A 82 2.00 -0.20 -1.61
CA LEU A 82 0.58 -0.56 -1.49
C LEU A 82 -0.32 0.50 -2.15
N SER A 83 0.00 1.78 -1.93
CA SER A 83 -0.71 2.90 -2.54
C SER A 83 -0.60 2.87 -4.07
N ASP A 84 0.60 2.61 -4.60
CA ASP A 84 0.81 2.48 -6.05
C ASP A 84 0.01 1.32 -6.64
N ALA A 85 0.02 0.15 -6.00
CA ALA A 85 -0.75 -1.01 -6.44
C ALA A 85 -2.27 -0.72 -6.44
N SER A 86 -2.78 -0.07 -5.39
CA SER A 86 -4.18 0.36 -5.28
C SER A 86 -4.58 1.34 -6.39
N CYS A 87 -3.71 2.33 -6.65
CA CYS A 87 -3.90 3.33 -7.69
C CYS A 87 -3.95 2.67 -9.07
N SER A 88 -2.98 1.81 -9.39
CA SER A 88 -2.93 1.08 -10.66
C SER A 88 -4.18 0.21 -10.88
N ALA A 89 -4.64 -0.50 -9.84
CA ALA A 89 -5.88 -1.29 -9.93
C ALA A 89 -7.11 -0.40 -10.18
N THR A 90 -7.21 0.73 -9.48
CA THR A 90 -8.30 1.70 -9.66
C THR A 90 -8.32 2.30 -11.06
N VAL A 91 -7.16 2.68 -11.59
CA VAL A 91 -7.00 3.21 -12.95
C VAL A 91 -7.47 2.17 -13.97
N GLU A 92 -7.09 0.90 -13.81
CA GLU A 92 -7.51 -0.16 -14.73
C GLU A 92 -9.04 -0.35 -14.71
N VAL A 93 -9.68 -0.34 -13.54
CA VAL A 93 -11.14 -0.39 -13.42
C VAL A 93 -11.80 0.80 -14.13
N CYS A 94 -11.26 2.00 -13.97
CA CYS A 94 -11.77 3.22 -14.61
C CYS A 94 -11.64 3.14 -16.14
N ASN A 95 -10.49 2.67 -16.65
CA ASN A 95 -10.25 2.49 -18.07
C ASN A 95 -11.25 1.50 -18.69
N ARG A 96 -11.47 0.35 -18.05
CA ARG A 96 -12.45 -0.66 -18.51
C ARG A 96 -13.87 -0.10 -18.57
N THR A 97 -14.26 0.66 -17.54
CA THR A 97 -15.58 1.31 -17.47
C THR A 97 -15.76 2.34 -18.58
N LEU A 98 -14.72 3.13 -18.86
CA LEU A 98 -14.72 4.11 -19.93
C LEU A 98 -14.84 3.45 -21.31
N GLU A 99 -14.09 2.39 -21.57
CA GLU A 99 -14.15 1.66 -22.84
C GLU A 99 -15.52 0.97 -23.05
N ALA A 100 -16.08 0.36 -22.00
CA ALA A 100 -17.44 -0.19 -22.06
C ALA A 100 -18.48 0.89 -22.39
N SER A 101 -18.37 2.06 -21.77
CA SER A 101 -19.26 3.20 -22.02
C SER A 101 -19.16 3.71 -23.46
N LYS A 102 -17.94 3.78 -24.01
CA LYS A 102 -17.71 4.16 -25.42
C LYS A 102 -18.32 3.14 -26.39
N ALA A 103 -18.19 1.84 -26.09
CA ALA A 103 -18.76 0.78 -26.91
C ALA A 103 -20.30 0.85 -26.96
N MET A 104 -20.95 1.07 -25.81
CA MET A 104 -22.41 1.22 -25.75
C MET A 104 -22.92 2.41 -26.59
N ARG A 105 -22.24 3.56 -26.52
CA ARG A 105 -22.59 4.75 -27.33
C ARG A 105 -22.47 4.50 -28.84
N LYS A 106 -21.48 3.72 -29.28
CA LYS A 106 -21.32 3.35 -30.70
C LYS A 106 -22.40 2.39 -31.19
N THR A 107 -22.97 1.58 -30.31
CA THR A 107 -23.94 0.53 -30.66
C THR A 107 -25.37 1.06 -30.72
N GLY A 108 -25.72 2.04 -29.88
CA GLY A 108 -27.03 2.71 -29.91
C GLY A 108 -27.18 3.84 -30.94
N ALA A 109 -26.14 4.10 -31.75
CA ALA A 109 -26.15 5.10 -32.82
C ALA A 109 -26.38 4.50 -34.23
N LYS A 110 -26.74 3.21 -34.30
CA LYS A 110 -27.16 2.48 -35.51
C LYS A 110 -28.62 2.12 -35.41
#